data_AF-A0A6V7LN30-F1
#
_entry.id   AF-A0A6V7LN30-F1
#
_cell.length_a   1.000
_cell.length_b   1.000
_cell.length_c   1.000
_cell.angle_alpha   90.00
_cell.angle_beta   90.00
_cell.angle_gamma   90.00
#
_symmetry.space_group_name_H-M   'P 1'
#
loop_
_entity.id
_entity.type
_entity.pdbx_description
1 polymer ?
#
loop_
_entity_poly.entity_id
_entity_poly.type
_entity_poly.pdbx_seq_one_letter_code
_entity_poly.pdbx_strand_id
1 'polypeptide(L)'
;VFFVLRKKQNQVSFLHVYHHTITAFFSWCYLKLLPGEQGILIGFLNSSVHIVMYSYYLLAALGPEYRKYLWWKKYVTWIQL
;
A
#
# COMPACT_ATOMS: atom_id res chain seq x y z
N VAL A 1 -2.83 5.37 -10.31
CA VAL A 1 -2.77 6.64 -11.09
C VAL A 1 -1.34 7.20 -11.18
N PHE A 2 -0.66 7.55 -10.07
CA PHE A 2 0.67 8.17 -10.09
C PHE A 2 1.75 7.42 -10.89
N PHE A 3 1.77 6.09 -10.88
CA PHE A 3 2.76 5.29 -11.62
C PHE A 3 2.65 5.46 -13.14
N VAL A 4 1.43 5.58 -13.66
CA VAL A 4 1.18 5.79 -15.09
C VAL A 4 1.64 7.18 -15.50
N LEU A 5 1.28 8.22 -14.73
CA LEU A 5 1.67 9.60 -14.99
C LEU A 5 3.19 9.82 -14.92
N ARG A 6 3.88 9.11 -14.00
CA ARG A 6 5.35 9.14 -13.90
C ARG A 6 6.05 8.25 -14.93
N LYS A 7 5.31 7.63 -15.86
CA LYS A 7 5.82 6.67 -16.85
C LYS A 7 6.62 5.52 -16.21
N LYS A 8 6.24 5.08 -15.00
CA LYS A 8 6.88 3.99 -14.25
C LYS A 8 6.05 2.70 -14.36
N GLN A 9 5.94 2.15 -15.57
CA GLN A 9 5.12 0.96 -15.83
C GLN A 9 5.59 -0.28 -15.08
N ASN A 10 6.87 -0.39 -14.75
CA ASN A 10 7.41 -1.48 -13.92
C ASN A 10 6.79 -1.53 -12.50
N GLN A 11 6.15 -0.45 -12.03
CA GLN A 11 5.44 -0.41 -10.75
C GLN A 11 3.96 -0.79 -10.87
N VAL A 12 3.42 -0.83 -12.09
CA VAL A 12 2.04 -1.28 -12.39
C VAL A 12 2.07 -2.79 -12.63
N SER A 13 2.42 -3.54 -11.58
CA SER A 13 2.43 -5.00 -11.64
C SER A 13 1.03 -5.59 -11.54
N PHE A 14 0.87 -6.85 -11.99
CA PHE A 14 -0.37 -7.60 -11.79
C PHE A 14 -0.81 -7.59 -10.33
N LEU A 15 0.13 -7.88 -9.41
CA LEU A 15 -0.14 -7.86 -7.96
C LEU A 15 -0.70 -6.52 -7.50
N HIS A 16 -0.12 -5.40 -7.94
CA HIS A 16 -0.58 -4.07 -7.55
C HIS A 16 -2.02 -3.81 -8.02
N VAL A 17 -2.31 -4.07 -9.29
CA VAL A 17 -3.64 -3.81 -9.88
C VAL A 17 -4.68 -4.75 -9.28
N TYR A 18 -4.36 -6.04 -9.18
CA TYR A 18 -5.23 -7.06 -8.58
C TYR A 18 -5.56 -6.68 -7.14
N HIS A 19 -4.54 -6.42 -6.32
CA HIS A 19 -4.72 -6.07 -4.91
C HIS A 19 -5.64 -4.86 -4.73
N HIS A 20 -5.37 -3.73 -5.39
CA HIS A 20 -6.18 -2.53 -5.21
C HIS A 20 -7.62 -2.65 -5.75
N THR A 21 -7.82 -3.42 -6.81
CA THR A 21 -9.16 -3.62 -7.39
C THR A 21 -10.02 -4.52 -6.52
N ILE A 22 -9.46 -5.66 -6.11
CA ILE A 22 -10.14 -6.67 -5.29
C ILE A 22 -10.40 -6.13 -3.87
N THR A 23 -9.44 -5.46 -3.26
CA THR A 23 -9.62 -4.88 -1.90
C THR A 23 -10.72 -3.84 -1.87
N ALA A 24 -10.83 -2.97 -2.88
CA ALA A 24 -11.91 -1.99 -2.97
C ALA A 24 -13.28 -2.67 -3.13
N PHE A 25 -13.38 -3.65 -4.02
CA PHE A 25 -14.62 -4.40 -4.25
C PHE A 25 -15.07 -5.18 -3.01
N PHE A 26 -14.17 -5.98 -2.41
CA PHE A 26 -14.51 -6.75 -1.22
C PHE A 26 -14.79 -5.88 -0.01
N SER A 27 -14.10 -4.74 0.18
CA SER A 27 -14.42 -3.82 1.28
C SER A 27 -15.84 -3.29 1.15
N TRP A 28 -16.28 -2.94 -0.06
CA TRP A 28 -17.66 -2.51 -0.30
C TRP A 28 -18.67 -3.62 -0.04
N CYS A 29 -18.42 -4.84 -0.55
CA CYS A 29 -19.27 -5.99 -0.29
C CYS A 29 -19.36 -6.33 1.21
N TYR A 30 -18.23 -6.29 1.91
CA TYR A 30 -18.15 -6.58 3.34
C TYR A 30 -19.00 -5.61 4.16
N LEU A 31 -18.78 -4.30 3.98
CA LEU A 31 -19.54 -3.27 4.69
C LEU A 31 -21.05 -3.33 4.39
N LYS A 32 -21.44 -3.80 3.20
CA LYS A 32 -22.84 -3.85 2.78
C LYS A 32 -23.58 -5.12 3.19
N LEU A 33 -22.91 -6.26 3.22
CA LEU A 33 -23.55 -7.57 3.41
C LEU A 33 -23.27 -8.18 4.79
N LEU A 34 -22.14 -7.83 5.40
CA LEU A 34 -21.65 -8.44 6.64
C LEU A 34 -20.97 -7.36 7.50
N PRO A 35 -21.74 -6.47 8.16
CA PRO A 35 -21.18 -5.47 9.06
C PRO A 35 -20.66 -6.13 10.34
N GLY A 36 -19.59 -6.89 10.22
CA GLY A 36 -18.87 -7.52 11.32
C GLY A 36 -17.73 -6.63 11.81
N GLU A 37 -17.54 -6.58 13.12
CA GLU A 37 -16.47 -5.80 13.76
C GLU A 37 -15.07 -6.39 13.46
N GLN A 38 -14.99 -7.66 13.03
CA GLN A 38 -13.72 -8.33 12.72
C GLN A 38 -12.96 -7.65 11.58
N GLY A 39 -13.64 -7.03 10.63
CA GLY A 39 -13.02 -6.27 9.54
C GLY A 39 -12.28 -5.02 10.04
N ILE A 40 -12.65 -4.48 11.20
CA ILE A 40 -12.02 -3.29 11.79
C ILE A 40 -10.58 -3.60 12.20
N LEU A 41 -10.32 -4.77 12.81
CA LEU A 41 -8.97 -5.15 13.22
C LEU A 41 -8.04 -5.30 12.01
N ILE A 42 -8.52 -5.95 10.95
CA ILE A 42 -7.76 -6.14 9.70
C ILE A 42 -7.51 -4.78 9.03
N GLY A 43 -8.54 -3.93 8.97
CA GLY A 43 -8.43 -2.57 8.43
C GLY A 43 -7.45 -1.70 9.23
N PHE A 44 -7.45 -1.81 10.55
CA PHE A 44 -6.55 -1.07 11.44
C PHE A 44 -5.09 -1.51 11.26
N LEU A 45 -4.82 -2.82 11.25
CA LEU A 45 -3.48 -3.35 10.99
C LEU A 45 -2.98 -2.93 9.61
N ASN A 46 -3.80 -3.10 8.57
CA ASN A 46 -3.45 -2.69 7.21
C ASN A 46 -3.18 -1.17 7.11
N SER A 47 -3.96 -0.35 7.80
CA SER A 47 -3.76 1.11 7.83
C SER A 47 -2.46 1.48 8.54
N SER A 48 -2.14 0.81 9.64
CA SER A 48 -0.88 1.00 10.38
C SER A 48 0.34 0.69 9.51
N VAL A 49 0.30 -0.43 8.78
CA VAL A 49 1.36 -0.77 7.81
C VAL A 49 1.42 0.25 6.67
N HIS A 50 0.26 0.71 6.18
CA HIS A 50 0.21 1.73 5.12
C HIS A 50 0.79 3.08 5.56
N ILE A 51 0.64 3.49 6.82
CA ILE A 51 1.28 4.70 7.34
C ILE A 51 2.80 4.61 7.15
N VAL A 52 3.40 3.47 7.53
CA VAL A 52 4.84 3.24 7.38
C VAL A 52 5.25 3.20 5.90
N MET A 53 4.49 2.48 5.08
CA MET A 53 4.77 2.33 3.65
C MET A 53 4.66 3.66 2.88
N TYR A 54 3.61 4.45 3.11
CA TYR A 54 3.46 5.75 2.47
C TYR A 54 4.48 6.78 2.96
N SER A 55 4.87 6.73 4.24
CA SER A 55 5.98 7.53 4.76
C SER A 55 7.30 7.21 4.01
N TYR A 56 7.57 5.92 3.77
CA TYR A 56 8.70 5.50 2.94
C TYR A 56 8.59 6.02 1.50
N TYR A 57 7.40 5.98 0.88
CA TYR A 57 7.20 6.51 -0.48
C TYR A 57 7.37 8.02 -0.56
N LEU A 58 6.93 8.77 0.45
CA LEU A 58 7.14 10.21 0.54
C LEU A 58 8.64 10.53 0.57
N LEU A 59 9.39 9.89 1.46
CA LEU A 59 10.84 10.07 1.55
C LEU A 59 11.56 9.67 0.25
N ALA A 60 11.10 8.61 -0.42
CA ALA A 60 11.64 8.18 -1.72
C ALA A 60 11.33 9.16 -2.87
N ALA A 61 10.27 9.97 -2.72
CA ALA A 61 9.85 10.98 -3.68
C ALA A 61 10.60 12.32 -3.51
N LEU A 62 11.17 12.62 -2.34
CA LEU A 62 11.95 13.85 -2.07
C LEU A 62 13.24 13.96 -2.91
N GLY A 63 13.66 12.89 -3.58
CA GLY A 63 14.75 12.93 -4.56
C GLY A 63 15.90 11.97 -4.26
N PRO A 64 16.92 11.93 -5.14
CA PRO A 64 18.04 11.01 -5.01
C PRO A 64 18.88 11.24 -3.75
N GLU A 65 18.94 12.48 -3.24
CA GLU A 65 19.65 12.82 -2.00
C GLU A 65 19.09 12.11 -0.77
N TYR A 66 17.77 11.88 -0.73
CA TYR A 66 17.10 11.22 0.38
C TYR A 66 17.05 9.70 0.23
N ARG A 67 17.16 9.18 -1.01
CA ARG A 67 17.12 7.73 -1.27
C ARG A 67 18.27 6.97 -0.63
N LYS A 68 19.43 7.60 -0.41
CA LYS A 68 20.58 6.97 0.26
C LYS A 68 20.28 6.57 1.71
N TYR A 69 19.32 7.23 2.36
CA TYR A 69 18.90 6.92 3.73
C TYR A 69 17.81 5.83 3.80
N LEU A 70 17.31 5.34 2.67
CA LEU A 70 16.23 4.35 2.58
C LEU A 70 16.73 2.90 2.57
N TRP A 71 17.71 2.59 3.43
CA TRP A 71 18.29 1.24 3.57
C TRP A 71 17.29 0.21 4.10
N TRP A 72 16.25 0.67 4.79
CA TRP A 72 15.28 -0.15 5.50
C TRP A 72 14.08 -0.61 4.66
N LYS A 73 14.16 -0.48 3.32
CA LYS A 73 13.12 -0.96 2.39
C LYS A 73 12.70 -2.41 2.66
N LYS A 74 13.67 -3.28 2.98
CA LYS A 74 13.42 -4.70 3.28
C LYS A 74 12.45 -4.86 4.45
N TYR A 75 12.60 -4.07 5.51
CA TYR A 75 11.72 -4.15 6.69
C TYR A 75 10.29 -3.71 6.38
N VAL A 76 10.12 -2.73 5.49
CA VAL A 76 8.79 -2.33 5.00
C VAL A 76 8.09 -3.50 4.33
N THR A 77 8.80 -4.28 3.51
CA THR A 77 8.25 -5.47 2.85
C THR A 77 7.98 -6.60 3.84
N TRP A 78 8.81 -6.77 4.87
CA TRP A 78 8.60 -7.78 5.91
C TRP A 78 7.35 -7.52 6.76
N ILE A 79 7.04 -6.26 7.06
CA ILE A 79 5.83 -5.90 7.82
C ILE A 79 4.55 -6.10 6.99
N GLN A 80 4.67 -6.21 5.66
CA GLN A 80 3.55 -6.46 4.74
C GLN A 80 3.24 -7.96 4.54
N LEU A 81 4.14 -8.86 4.97
CA LEU A 81 3.99 -10.31 4.91
C LEU A 81 3.42 -10.84 6.22
#